data_AF-A0A3M6UME2-F1
#
_entry.id   AF-A0A3M6UME2-F1
#
_cell.length_a   1.000
_cell.length_b   1.000
_cell.length_c   1.000
_cell.angle_alpha   90.00
_cell.angle_beta   90.00
_cell.angle_gamma   90.00
#
_symmetry.space_group_name_H-M   'P 1'
#
loop_
_entity.id
_entity.type
_entity.pdbx_description
1 polymer ?
#
loop_
_entity_poly.entity_id
_entity_poly.type
_entity_poly.pdbx_seq_one_letter_code
_entity_poly.pdbx_strand_id
1 'polypeptide(L)'
;MVTLSVDDHFLSAYLFYGAILMLKTWVMSFVTARHRIANKAFPSPEDYRRRPVPINADVERVRRAHLNDLENIPIFMITAWLYMFSGMPVSWGIWCLRVFTAARVFHTIVYLNAFSYPRAVSFAVGACCTAFLAICVLYSVI
;
A
#
# COMPACT_ATOMS: atom_id res chain seq x y z
N MET A 1 30.00 0.79 8.94
CA MET A 1 30.04 -0.66 9.27
C MET A 1 28.66 -1.04 9.75
N VAL A 2 27.92 -1.87 9.00
CA VAL A 2 26.54 -2.25 9.37
C VAL A 2 26.59 -3.22 10.53
N THR A 3 26.08 -2.83 11.69
CA THR A 3 25.90 -3.73 12.84
C THR A 3 24.54 -4.40 12.75
N LEU A 4 24.51 -5.73 12.70
CA LEU A 4 23.27 -6.51 12.73
C LEU A 4 22.67 -6.47 14.14
N SER A 5 22.05 -5.34 14.50
CA SER A 5 21.27 -5.16 15.72
C SER A 5 19.88 -4.68 15.34
N VAL A 6 18.88 -5.53 15.58
CA VAL A 6 17.47 -5.18 15.35
C VAL A 6 16.90 -4.58 16.62
N ASP A 7 16.27 -3.42 16.52
CA ASP A 7 15.56 -2.80 17.64
C ASP A 7 14.16 -3.42 17.80
N ASP A 8 13.84 -3.87 19.01
CA ASP A 8 12.56 -4.52 19.33
C ASP A 8 11.34 -3.61 19.10
N HIS A 9 11.48 -2.30 19.33
CA HIS A 9 10.39 -1.34 19.14
C HIS A 9 10.11 -1.13 17.65
N PHE A 10 11.16 -1.03 16.83
CA PHE A 10 11.00 -0.94 15.38
C PHE A 10 10.38 -2.22 14.82
N LEU A 11 10.86 -3.39 15.26
CA LEU A 11 10.32 -4.69 14.84
C LEU A 11 8.83 -4.82 15.19
N SER A 12 8.45 -4.46 16.42
CA SER A 12 7.05 -4.47 16.86
C SER A 12 6.18 -3.55 16.00
N ALA A 13 6.64 -2.32 15.72
CA ALA A 13 5.93 -1.40 14.85
C ALA A 13 5.83 -1.93 13.41
N TYR A 14 6.91 -2.49 12.86
CA TYR A 14 6.93 -3.08 11.52
C TYR A 14 5.93 -4.23 11.39
N LEU A 15 5.88 -5.13 12.37
CA LEU A 15 4.91 -6.25 12.40
C LEU A 15 3.47 -5.74 12.48
N PHE A 16 3.20 -4.76 13.35
CA PHE A 16 1.86 -4.20 13.52
C PHE A 16 1.36 -3.47 12.27
N TYR A 17 2.11 -2.48 11.78
CA TYR A 17 1.72 -1.70 10.59
C TYR A 17 1.78 -2.54 9.32
N GLY A 18 2.76 -3.44 9.21
CA GLY A 18 2.87 -4.39 8.11
C GLY A 18 1.66 -5.31 8.03
N ALA A 19 1.22 -5.89 9.14
CA ALA A 19 0.02 -6.71 9.19
C ALA A 19 -1.22 -5.92 8.76
N ILE A 20 -1.38 -4.69 9.23
CA ILE A 20 -2.51 -3.82 8.83
C ILE A 20 -2.51 -3.55 7.32
N LEU A 21 -1.36 -3.16 6.76
CA LEU A 21 -1.24 -2.84 5.34
C LEU A 21 -1.48 -4.06 4.45
N MET A 22 -0.90 -5.21 4.81
CA MET A 22 -1.10 -6.46 4.08
C MET A 22 -2.54 -6.95 4.17
N LEU A 23 -3.14 -6.90 5.37
CA LEU A 23 -4.54 -7.23 5.57
C LEU A 23 -5.46 -6.33 4.74
N LYS A 24 -5.18 -5.02 4.69
CA LYS A 24 -5.93 -4.07 3.86
C LYS A 24 -5.87 -4.44 2.38
N THR A 25 -4.67 -4.72 1.84
CA THR A 25 -4.52 -5.13 0.44
C THR A 25 -5.27 -6.42 0.15
N TRP A 26 -5.22 -7.38 1.08
CA TRP A 26 -5.99 -8.61 0.99
C TRP A 26 -7.51 -8.36 1.00
N VAL A 27 -8.00 -7.49 1.88
CA VAL A 27 -9.42 -7.08 1.92
C VAL A 27 -9.85 -6.41 0.60
N MET A 28 -8.99 -5.59 0.00
CA MET A 28 -9.27 -4.95 -1.30
C MET A 28 -9.50 -5.95 -2.43
N SER A 29 -8.91 -7.15 -2.37
CA SER A 29 -9.20 -8.23 -3.33
C SER A 29 -10.67 -8.68 -3.27
N PHE A 30 -11.24 -8.84 -2.05
CA PHE A 30 -12.65 -9.19 -1.86
C PHE A 30 -13.59 -8.05 -2.24
N VAL A 31 -13.23 -6.80 -1.94
CA VAL A 31 -14.03 -5.64 -2.36
C VAL A 31 -14.12 -5.57 -3.88
N THR A 32 -13.01 -5.83 -4.58
CA THR A 32 -12.98 -5.93 -6.04
C THR A 32 -13.88 -7.06 -6.54
N ALA A 33 -13.80 -8.25 -5.95
CA ALA A 33 -14.65 -9.39 -6.31
C ALA A 33 -16.14 -9.10 -6.11
N ARG A 34 -16.50 -8.48 -4.97
CA ARG A 34 -17.88 -8.07 -4.68
C ARG A 34 -18.43 -7.08 -5.72
N HIS A 35 -17.64 -6.09 -6.12
CA HIS A 35 -18.04 -5.12 -7.15
C HIS A 35 -18.19 -5.77 -8.54
N ARG A 36 -17.35 -6.77 -8.87
CA ARG A 36 -17.49 -7.55 -10.11
C ARG A 36 -18.80 -8.34 -10.14
N ILE A 37 -19.11 -9.04 -9.05
CA ILE A 37 -20.33 -9.84 -8.93
C ILE A 37 -21.58 -8.95 -8.96
N ALA A 38 -21.58 -7.85 -8.21
CA ALA A 38 -22.71 -6.91 -8.15
C ALA A 38 -23.02 -6.30 -9.53
N ASN A 39 -21.98 -5.93 -10.29
CA ASN A 39 -22.12 -5.30 -11.60
C ASN A 39 -22.16 -6.29 -12.78
N LYS A 40 -22.06 -7.60 -12.51
CA LYS A 40 -21.95 -8.68 -13.52
C LYS A 40 -20.82 -8.43 -14.55
N ALA A 41 -19.78 -7.69 -14.13
CA ALA A 41 -18.66 -7.31 -14.95
C ALA A 41 -17.47 -8.20 -14.57
N PHE A 42 -17.46 -9.40 -15.16
CA PHE A 42 -16.37 -10.37 -15.02
C PHE A 42 -15.30 -10.07 -16.08
N PRO A 43 -14.01 -10.33 -15.83
CA PRO A 43 -12.95 -10.14 -16.82
C PRO A 43 -12.89 -11.28 -17.86
N SER A 44 -13.35 -12.46 -17.46
CA SER A 44 -13.07 -13.74 -18.08
C SER A 44 -14.25 -14.22 -18.92
N PRO A 45 -14.04 -14.67 -20.18
CA PRO A 45 -15.10 -15.16 -21.05
C PRO A 45 -15.90 -16.33 -20.46
N GLU A 46 -15.25 -17.19 -19.69
CA GLU A 46 -15.82 -18.36 -19.01
C GLU A 46 -16.84 -18.02 -17.91
N ASP A 47 -16.72 -16.84 -17.30
CA ASP A 47 -17.60 -16.42 -16.20
C ASP A 47 -18.93 -15.82 -16.70
N TYR A 48 -19.05 -15.53 -18.00
CA TYR A 48 -20.26 -14.95 -18.53
C TYR A 48 -21.33 -16.01 -18.80
N ARG A 49 -22.45 -15.92 -18.08
CA ARG A 49 -23.69 -16.67 -18.42
C ARG A 49 -24.44 -16.08 -19.63
N ARG A 50 -24.12 -14.86 -20.08
CA ARG A 50 -24.75 -14.12 -21.20
C ARG A 50 -23.67 -13.29 -21.95
N ARG A 51 -24.05 -12.38 -22.85
CA ARG A 51 -23.10 -11.47 -23.54
C ARG A 51 -22.23 -10.69 -22.53
N PRO A 52 -20.96 -10.38 -22.87
CA PRO A 52 -20.08 -9.62 -22.00
C PRO A 52 -20.67 -8.25 -21.69
N VAL A 53 -20.70 -7.88 -20.41
CA VAL A 53 -21.05 -6.53 -19.99
C VAL A 53 -19.81 -5.65 -20.24
N PRO A 54 -19.94 -4.54 -21.00
CA PRO A 54 -18.81 -3.65 -21.25
C PRO A 54 -18.25 -3.07 -19.95
N ILE A 55 -16.99 -2.62 -20.02
CA ILE A 55 -16.17 -2.09 -18.92
C ILE A 55 -17.02 -1.22 -17.98
N ASN A 56 -17.16 -1.67 -16.72
CA ASN A 56 -17.85 -0.90 -15.68
C ASN A 56 -16.84 0.01 -14.95
N ALA A 57 -17.09 1.31 -15.00
CA ALA A 57 -16.22 2.34 -14.44
C ALA A 57 -15.97 2.17 -12.92
N ASP A 58 -16.95 1.67 -12.17
CA ASP A 58 -16.82 1.46 -10.72
C ASP A 58 -15.94 0.24 -10.42
N VAL A 59 -16.08 -0.84 -11.19
CA VAL A 59 -15.20 -2.01 -11.08
C VAL A 59 -13.76 -1.65 -11.43
N GLU A 60 -13.56 -0.85 -12.48
CA GLU A 60 -12.23 -0.35 -12.81
C GLU A 60 -11.65 0.56 -11.73
N ARG A 61 -12.48 1.40 -11.11
CA ARG A 61 -12.04 2.27 -10.01
C ARG A 61 -11.50 1.44 -8.85
N VAL A 62 -12.24 0.44 -8.38
CA VAL A 62 -11.79 -0.45 -7.31
C VAL A 62 -10.54 -1.24 -7.72
N ARG A 63 -10.49 -1.72 -8.98
CA ARG A 63 -9.30 -2.40 -9.53
C ARG A 63 -8.06 -1.52 -9.49
N ARG A 64 -8.17 -0.25 -9.91
CA ARG A 64 -7.04 0.70 -9.90
C ARG A 64 -6.61 1.06 -8.48
N ALA A 65 -7.55 1.15 -7.53
CA ALA A 65 -7.21 1.32 -6.12
C ALA A 65 -6.39 0.13 -5.58
N HIS A 66 -6.82 -1.09 -5.88
CA HIS A 66 -6.10 -2.30 -5.48
C HIS A 66 -4.73 -2.44 -6.17
N LEU A 67 -4.63 -2.11 -7.46
CA LEU A 67 -3.33 -2.10 -8.17
C LEU A 67 -2.36 -1.10 -7.54
N ASN A 68 -2.81 0.10 -7.18
CA ASN A 68 -1.95 1.06 -6.49
C ASN A 68 -1.44 0.53 -5.15
N ASP A 69 -2.28 -0.19 -4.41
CA ASP A 69 -1.87 -0.84 -3.16
C ASP A 69 -0.79 -1.91 -3.41
N LEU A 70 -0.95 -2.73 -4.45
CA LEU A 70 0.02 -3.75 -4.85
C LEU A 70 1.34 -3.17 -5.37
N GLU A 71 1.32 -1.99 -5.98
CA GLU A 71 2.53 -1.31 -6.45
C GLU A 71 3.28 -0.63 -5.30
N ASN A 72 2.59 -0.05 -4.32
CA ASN A 72 3.23 0.81 -3.31
C ASN A 72 3.54 0.10 -1.99
N ILE A 73 2.63 -0.74 -1.50
CA ILE A 73 2.78 -1.36 -0.17
C ILE A 73 3.97 -2.34 -0.14
N PRO A 74 4.13 -3.27 -1.10
CA PRO A 74 5.28 -4.18 -1.10
C PRO A 74 6.61 -3.44 -1.19
N ILE A 75 6.70 -2.40 -2.04
CA ILE A 75 7.91 -1.57 -2.15
C ILE A 75 8.24 -0.95 -0.80
N PHE A 76 7.28 -0.27 -0.16
CA PHE A 76 7.49 0.35 1.13
C PHE A 76 7.87 -0.66 2.22
N MET A 77 7.21 -1.81 2.27
CA MET A 77 7.48 -2.84 3.27
C MET A 77 8.90 -3.42 3.12
N ILE A 78 9.35 -3.66 1.88
CA ILE A 78 10.72 -4.10 1.62
C ILE A 78 11.71 -2.99 2.01
N THR A 79 11.44 -1.73 1.66
CA THR A 79 12.31 -0.60 2.06
C THR A 79 12.38 -0.45 3.58
N ALA A 80 11.26 -0.57 4.30
CA ALA A 80 11.22 -0.51 5.76
C ALA A 80 11.96 -1.70 6.40
N TRP A 81 11.90 -2.87 5.78
CA TRP A 81 12.68 -4.03 6.20
C TRP A 81 14.19 -3.81 6.02
N LEU A 82 14.63 -3.23 4.91
CA LEU A 82 16.03 -2.84 4.73
C LEU A 82 16.45 -1.76 5.75
N TYR A 83 15.57 -0.79 6.02
CA TYR A 83 15.79 0.23 7.03
C TYR A 83 16.00 -0.35 8.44
N MET A 84 15.34 -1.46 8.77
CA MET A 84 15.53 -2.16 10.05
C MET A 84 16.99 -2.53 10.31
N PHE A 85 17.75 -2.83 9.27
CA PHE A 85 19.16 -3.23 9.36
C PHE A 85 20.15 -2.08 9.15
N SER A 86 19.67 -0.88 8.86
CA SER A 86 20.51 0.27 8.53
C SER A 86 21.22 0.92 9.74
N GLY A 87 20.83 0.55 10.98
CA GLY A 87 21.33 1.20 12.20
C GLY A 87 20.92 2.67 12.33
N MET A 88 20.00 3.15 11.49
CA MET A 88 19.48 4.51 11.50
C MET A 88 18.49 4.74 12.66
N PRO A 89 18.17 6.01 13.01
CA PRO A 89 17.30 6.32 14.14
C PRO A 89 15.90 5.68 14.03
N VAL A 90 15.60 4.75 14.95
CA VAL A 90 14.34 3.99 15.02
C VAL A 90 13.09 4.89 14.98
N SER A 91 13.17 6.08 15.60
CA SER A 91 12.08 7.04 15.64
C SER A 91 11.61 7.47 14.24
N TRP A 92 12.54 7.71 13.31
CA TRP A 92 12.23 8.10 11.94
C TRP A 92 11.48 6.99 11.21
N GLY A 93 11.97 5.76 11.33
CA GLY A 93 11.32 4.59 10.76
C GLY A 93 9.88 4.40 11.27
N ILE A 94 9.66 4.49 12.59
CA ILE A 94 8.32 4.35 13.19
C ILE A 94 7.37 5.44 12.69
N TRP A 95 7.83 6.69 12.61
CA TRP A 95 7.03 7.80 12.08
C TRP A 95 6.69 7.58 10.60
N CYS A 96 7.63 7.12 9.78
CA CYS A 96 7.35 6.78 8.39
C CYS A 96 6.32 5.64 8.27
N LEU A 97 6.42 4.58 9.08
CA LEU A 97 5.42 3.50 9.14
C LEU A 97 4.01 4.04 9.46
N ARG A 98 3.90 4.92 10.46
CA ARG A 98 2.64 5.57 10.86
C ARG A 98 2.04 6.42 9.74
N VAL A 99 2.83 7.35 9.20
CA VAL A 99 2.39 8.31 8.18
C VAL A 99 2.03 7.57 6.89
N PHE A 100 2.84 6.60 6.47
CA PHE A 100 2.56 5.80 5.29
C PHE A 100 1.26 5.01 5.45
N THR A 101 1.06 4.36 6.60
CA THR A 101 -0.16 3.60 6.87
C THR A 101 -1.40 4.48 6.83
N ALA A 102 -1.36 5.62 7.53
CA ALA A 102 -2.46 6.58 7.52
C ALA A 102 -2.74 7.12 6.10
N ALA A 103 -1.69 7.48 5.36
CA ALA A 103 -1.80 7.97 3.99
C ALA A 103 -2.42 6.91 3.05
N ARG A 104 -2.07 5.63 3.19
CA ARG A 104 -2.65 4.55 2.37
C ARG A 104 -4.10 4.25 2.70
N VAL A 105 -4.47 4.24 3.98
CA VAL A 105 -5.88 4.08 4.38
C VAL A 105 -6.72 5.24 3.85
N PHE A 106 -6.23 6.48 4.03
CA PHE A 106 -6.89 7.66 3.50
C PHE A 106 -6.97 7.64 1.96
N HIS A 107 -5.88 7.28 1.28
CA HIS A 107 -5.86 7.13 -0.18
C HIS A 107 -6.95 6.17 -0.67
N THR A 108 -7.11 5.00 -0.03
CA THR A 108 -8.16 4.04 -0.40
C THR A 108 -9.56 4.63 -0.22
N ILE A 109 -9.85 5.30 0.91
CA ILE A 109 -11.16 5.93 1.17
C ILE A 109 -11.48 6.99 0.13
N VAL A 110 -10.50 7.85 -0.16
CA VAL A 110 -10.63 8.94 -1.13
C VAL A 110 -10.82 8.41 -2.55
N TYR A 111 -10.11 7.32 -2.89
CA TYR A 111 -10.22 6.66 -4.19
C TYR A 111 -11.63 6.11 -4.43
N LEU A 112 -12.21 5.46 -3.42
CA LEU A 112 -13.57 4.91 -3.50
C LEU A 112 -14.64 6.01 -3.65
N ASN A 113 -14.43 7.16 -2.99
CA ASN A 113 -15.32 8.33 -3.09
C ASN A 113 -15.08 9.23 -4.32
N ALA A 114 -14.21 8.83 -5.26
CA ALA A 114 -13.93 9.55 -6.50
C ALA A 114 -13.39 10.98 -6.34
N PHE A 115 -12.75 11.32 -5.21
CA PHE A 115 -12.13 12.62 -5.02
C PHE A 115 -10.71 12.66 -5.61
N SER A 116 -10.47 13.53 -6.60
CA SER A 116 -9.21 13.55 -7.36
C SER A 116 -8.04 14.24 -6.64
N TYR A 117 -8.26 15.42 -6.06
CA TYR A 117 -7.20 16.23 -5.43
C TYR A 117 -6.60 15.59 -4.16
N PRO A 118 -7.38 15.22 -3.12
CA PRO A 118 -6.84 14.57 -1.93
C PRO A 118 -6.18 13.22 -2.20
N ARG A 119 -6.55 12.55 -3.31
CA ARG A 119 -5.93 11.29 -3.74
C ARG A 119 -4.46 11.53 -4.12
N ALA A 120 -4.19 12.54 -4.94
CA ALA A 120 -2.83 12.87 -5.37
C ALA A 120 -1.93 13.25 -4.17
N VAL A 121 -2.47 14.03 -3.23
CA VAL A 121 -1.72 14.43 -2.03
C VAL A 121 -1.37 13.23 -1.16
N SER A 122 -2.34 12.35 -0.88
CA SER A 122 -2.11 11.13 -0.09
C SER A 122 -1.15 10.14 -0.78
N PHE A 123 -1.18 10.09 -2.11
CA PHE A 123 -0.20 9.35 -2.88
C PHE A 123 1.20 9.92 -2.68
N ALA A 124 1.36 11.24 -2.85
CA ALA A 124 2.64 11.93 -2.71
C ALA A 124 3.24 11.77 -1.31
N VAL A 125 2.43 11.91 -0.25
CA VAL A 125 2.88 11.71 1.13
C VAL A 125 3.47 10.31 1.33
N GLY A 126 2.79 9.27 0.85
CA GLY A 126 3.30 7.90 0.95
C GLY A 126 4.59 7.70 0.13
N ALA A 127 4.67 8.27 -1.07
CA ALA A 127 5.86 8.21 -1.91
C ALA A 127 7.06 8.90 -1.25
N CYS A 128 6.84 10.06 -0.61
CA CYS A 128 7.87 10.76 0.16
C CYS A 128 8.39 9.92 1.33
N CYS A 129 7.52 9.21 2.06
CA CYS A 129 7.96 8.31 3.13
C CYS A 129 8.84 7.17 2.60
N THR A 130 8.46 6.55 1.49
CA THR A 130 9.26 5.49 0.86
C THR A 130 10.62 6.02 0.40
N ALA A 131 10.64 7.16 -0.29
CA ALA A 131 11.87 7.78 -0.76
C ALA A 131 12.80 8.16 0.39
N PHE A 132 12.24 8.73 1.47
CA PHE A 132 13.01 9.10 2.66
C PHE A 132 13.69 7.88 3.30
N LEU A 133 12.95 6.78 3.54
CA LEU A 133 13.55 5.56 4.10
C LEU A 133 14.61 4.97 3.18
N ALA A 134 14.35 4.96 1.86
CA ALA A 134 15.32 4.47 0.88
C ALA A 134 16.62 5.28 0.90
N ILE A 135 16.53 6.62 0.97
CA ILE A 135 17.70 7.50 1.06
C ILE A 135 18.47 7.24 2.36
N CYS A 136 17.79 7.06 3.50
CA CYS A 136 18.46 6.72 4.75
C CYS A 136 19.19 5.37 4.68
N VAL A 137 18.58 4.37 4.04
CA VAL A 137 19.24 3.07 3.81
C VAL A 137 20.48 3.25 2.95
N LEU A 138 20.39 3.98 1.83
CA LEU A 138 21.54 4.25 0.97
C LEU A 138 22.66 4.98 1.72
N TYR A 139 22.31 5.98 2.53
CA TYR A 139 23.28 6.72 3.34
C TYR A 139 23.97 5.85 4.40
N SER A 140 23.27 4.87 5.00
CA SER A 140 23.85 4.00 6.03
C SER A 140 24.93 3.04 5.54
N VAL A 141 24.95 2.75 4.23
CA VAL A 141 25.85 1.76 3.62
C VAL A 141 27.15 2.40 3.12
N ILE A 142 27.14 3.72 2.91
CA ILE A 142 28.31 4.53 2.51
C ILE A 142 29.09 4.93 3.76
#